data_AF-A0A1C7NPE1-F1
#
_entry.id   AF-A0A1C7NPE1-F1
#
_cell.length_a   1.000
_cell.length_b   1.000
_cell.length_c   1.000
_cell.angle_alpha   90.00
_cell.angle_beta   90.00
_cell.angle_gamma   90.00
#
_symmetry.space_group_name_H-M   'P 1'
#
loop_
_entity.id
_entity.type
_entity.pdbx_description
1 polymer ?
#
loop_
_entity_poly.entity_id
_entity_poly.type
_entity_poly.pdbx_seq_one_letter_code
_entity_poly.pdbx_strand_id
1 'polypeptide(L)'
;MSKITVTELMQRWSKQAPKRAEKLSKCQISEMIKTTPNSLEARLAVNPYAAMLASPLRKCGFHSRIFPSSLLLRFGLAWHPETNRNWAYPTTDSKSENEGFGYYIQLKKGVVEAIQKGGK
;
A
#
# COMPACT_ATOMS: atom_id res chain seq x y z
N MET A 1 -6.60 35.69 0.52
CA MET A 1 -6.68 34.34 1.12
C MET A 1 -6.17 34.43 2.55
N SER A 2 -7.00 34.21 3.56
CA SER A 2 -6.60 34.26 4.97
C SER A 2 -5.72 33.05 5.29
N LYS A 3 -4.60 33.28 6.00
CA LYS A 3 -3.71 32.20 6.44
C LYS A 3 -4.31 31.60 7.72
N ILE A 4 -4.82 30.37 7.62
CA ILE A 4 -5.29 29.62 8.79
C ILE A 4 -4.08 29.30 9.67
N THR A 5 -4.17 29.59 10.96
CA THR A 5 -3.09 29.26 11.91
C THR A 5 -3.11 27.77 12.26
N VAL A 6 -1.94 27.18 12.54
CA VAL A 6 -1.82 25.74 12.85
C VAL A 6 -2.67 25.37 14.08
N THR A 7 -2.75 26.27 15.05
CA THR A 7 -3.55 26.10 16.28
C THR A 7 -5.05 26.03 15.99
N GLU A 8 -5.58 26.89 15.11
CA GLU A 8 -6.97 26.81 14.64
C GLU A 8 -7.24 25.51 13.90
N LEU A 9 -6.30 25.04 13.08
CA LEU A 9 -6.42 23.78 12.37
C LEU A 9 -6.54 22.60 13.34
N MET A 10 -5.70 22.57 14.40
CA MET A 10 -5.74 21.53 15.43
C MET A 10 -7.04 21.56 16.25
N GLN A 11 -7.53 22.74 16.63
CA GLN A 11 -8.83 22.89 17.31
C GLN A 11 -10.02 22.46 16.43
N ARG A 12 -9.92 22.64 15.12
CA ARG A 12 -10.95 22.19 14.18
C ARG A 12 -10.96 20.67 14.07
N TRP A 13 -9.79 20.04 13.97
CA TRP A 13 -9.65 18.59 13.90
C TRP A 13 -10.03 17.88 15.21
N SER A 14 -9.87 18.53 16.36
CA SER A 14 -10.33 17.97 17.63
C SER A 14 -11.86 17.95 17.76
N LYS A 15 -12.56 18.92 17.15
CA LYS A 15 -14.02 19.03 17.19
C LYS A 15 -14.72 18.22 16.08
N GLN A 16 -14.08 18.08 14.93
CA GLN A 16 -14.59 17.31 13.80
C GLN A 16 -13.50 16.36 13.32
N ALA A 17 -13.72 15.06 13.50
CA ALA A 17 -12.90 14.05 12.86
C ALA A 17 -12.90 14.31 11.34
N PRO A 18 -11.74 14.25 10.67
CA PRO A 18 -11.67 14.43 9.23
C PRO A 18 -12.59 13.40 8.58
N LYS A 19 -13.62 13.87 7.87
CA LYS A 19 -14.47 12.98 7.06
C LYS A 19 -13.55 12.29 6.07
N ARG A 20 -13.53 10.95 6.09
CA ARG A 20 -12.88 10.20 5.01
C ARG A 20 -13.51 10.66 3.71
N ALA A 21 -12.70 11.16 2.79
CA ALA A 21 -13.16 11.45 1.44
C ALA A 21 -13.82 10.17 0.90
N GLU A 22 -15.04 10.29 0.39
CA GLU A 22 -15.70 9.17 -0.26
C GLU A 22 -14.86 8.74 -1.45
N LYS A 23 -14.57 7.43 -1.48
CA LYS A 23 -13.79 6.86 -2.56
C LYS A 23 -14.69 6.80 -3.78
N LEU A 24 -14.32 7.51 -4.84
CA LEU A 24 -15.05 7.44 -6.11
C LEU A 24 -15.15 5.98 -6.57
N SER A 25 -16.33 5.59 -7.02
CA SER A 25 -16.55 4.26 -7.58
C SER A 25 -15.84 4.12 -8.93
N LYS A 26 -15.55 2.88 -9.34
CA LYS A 26 -14.91 2.63 -10.64
C LYS A 26 -15.72 3.19 -11.81
N CYS A 27 -17.05 3.17 -11.70
CA CYS A 27 -17.95 3.73 -12.71
C CYS A 27 -17.81 5.25 -12.79
N GLN A 28 -17.80 5.94 -11.65
CA GLN A 28 -17.63 7.40 -11.60
C GLN A 28 -16.28 7.84 -12.16
N ILE A 29 -15.21 7.09 -11.88
CA ILE A 29 -13.88 7.35 -12.44
C ILE A 29 -13.90 7.18 -13.97
N SER A 30 -14.54 6.12 -14.47
CA SER A 30 -14.68 5.87 -15.90
C SER A 30 -15.47 6.98 -16.62
N GLU A 31 -16.56 7.44 -16.02
CA GLU A 31 -17.35 8.57 -16.53
C GLU A 31 -16.55 9.88 -16.54
N MET A 32 -15.80 10.16 -15.47
CA MET A 32 -14.93 11.34 -15.38
C MET A 32 -13.85 11.36 -16.46
N ILE A 33 -13.23 10.20 -16.73
CA ILE A 33 -12.23 10.07 -17.81
C ILE A 33 -12.87 10.35 -19.17
N LYS A 34 -14.12 9.92 -19.39
CA LYS A 34 -14.85 10.17 -20.65
C LYS A 34 -15.26 11.63 -20.82
N THR A 35 -15.74 12.27 -19.76
CA THR A 35 -16.26 13.65 -19.82
C THR A 35 -15.15 14.69 -19.84
N THR A 36 -14.07 14.48 -19.07
CA THR A 36 -12.99 15.47 -18.89
C THR A 36 -11.61 14.81 -18.86
N PRO A 37 -11.11 14.31 -20.01
CA PRO A 37 -9.86 13.56 -20.06
C PRO A 37 -8.61 14.37 -19.65
N ASN A 38 -8.65 15.69 -19.82
CA ASN A 38 -7.53 16.58 -19.49
C ASN A 38 -7.50 17.05 -18.04
N SER A 39 -8.50 16.69 -17.22
CA SER A 39 -8.50 17.02 -15.80
C SER A 39 -7.33 16.31 -15.08
N LEU A 40 -6.78 16.95 -14.05
CA LEU A 40 -5.73 16.35 -13.21
C LEU A 40 -6.20 15.03 -12.61
N GLU A 41 -7.47 14.97 -12.20
CA GLU A 41 -8.11 13.81 -11.58
C GLU A 41 -8.19 12.63 -12.55
N ALA A 42 -8.63 12.85 -13.79
CA ALA A 42 -8.62 11.82 -14.82
C ALA A 42 -7.19 11.33 -15.12
N ARG A 43 -6.22 12.24 -15.20
CA ARG A 43 -4.81 11.87 -15.42
C ARG A 43 -4.23 11.07 -14.26
N LEU A 44 -4.55 11.42 -13.02
CA LEU A 44 -4.12 10.68 -11.83
C LEU A 44 -4.80 9.32 -11.72
N ALA A 45 -6.09 9.24 -12.09
CA ALA A 45 -6.84 7.99 -12.08
C ALA A 45 -6.26 6.94 -13.05
N VAL A 46 -5.73 7.37 -14.19
CA VAL A 46 -5.12 6.48 -15.19
C VAL A 46 -3.63 6.21 -14.90
N ASN A 47 -2.97 7.05 -14.10
CA ASN A 47 -1.54 6.94 -13.84
C ASN A 47 -1.21 5.73 -12.93
N PRO A 48 -0.42 4.74 -13.41
CA PRO A 48 -0.07 3.57 -12.62
C PRO A 48 0.77 3.92 -11.39
N TYR A 49 1.65 4.92 -11.49
CA TYR A 49 2.48 5.36 -10.36
C TYR A 49 1.62 6.01 -9.27
N ALA A 50 0.62 6.79 -9.65
CA ALA A 50 -0.32 7.37 -8.69
C ALA A 50 -1.11 6.28 -7.96
N ALA A 51 -1.57 5.26 -8.69
CA ALA A 51 -2.23 4.09 -8.09
C ALA A 51 -1.31 3.33 -7.12
N MET A 52 -0.05 3.12 -7.48
CA MET A 52 0.94 2.47 -6.60
C MET A 52 1.20 3.27 -5.33
N LEU A 53 1.35 4.60 -5.43
CA LEU A 53 1.57 5.48 -4.27
C LEU A 53 0.34 5.58 -3.37
N ALA A 54 -0.86 5.47 -3.94
CA ALA A 54 -2.13 5.44 -3.22
C ALA A 54 -2.42 4.09 -2.54
N SER A 55 -1.58 3.07 -2.74
CA SER A 55 -1.75 1.78 -2.08
C SER A 55 -1.55 1.88 -0.56
N PRO A 56 -2.16 0.97 0.23
CA PRO A 56 -2.04 0.99 1.68
C PRO A 56 -0.60 1.00 2.16
N LEU A 57 -0.27 1.86 3.12
CA LEU A 57 1.05 1.91 3.73
C LEU A 57 1.26 0.68 4.63
N ARG A 58 2.38 -0.01 4.43
CA ARG A 58 2.79 -1.20 5.19
C ARG A 58 4.24 -1.06 5.65
N LYS A 59 4.56 -1.65 6.80
CA LYS A 59 5.94 -1.71 7.30
C LYS A 59 6.70 -2.82 6.59
N CYS A 60 7.85 -2.49 6.01
CA CYS A 60 8.80 -3.48 5.50
C CYS A 60 9.51 -4.18 6.68
N GLY A 61 9.45 -5.51 6.73
CA GLY A 61 10.06 -6.32 7.78
C GLY A 61 11.58 -6.18 7.85
N PHE A 62 12.25 -6.05 6.70
CA PHE A 62 13.71 -5.93 6.64
C PHE A 62 14.23 -4.55 7.09
N HIS A 63 13.80 -3.47 6.43
CA HIS A 63 14.31 -2.12 6.72
C HIS A 63 13.60 -1.43 7.90
N SER A 64 12.51 -1.99 8.42
CA SER A 64 11.62 -1.36 9.41
C SER A 64 11.04 0.01 9.00
N ARG A 65 11.05 0.32 7.70
CA ARG A 65 10.47 1.55 7.12
C ARG A 65 9.08 1.30 6.53
N ILE A 66 8.27 2.34 6.45
CA ILE A 66 6.91 2.29 5.89
C ILE A 66 6.97 2.60 4.40
N PHE A 67 6.34 1.74 3.59
CA PHE A 67 6.21 1.93 2.14
C PHE A 67 4.79 1.59 1.67
N PRO A 68 4.35 2.13 0.53
CA PRO A 68 3.14 1.66 -0.15
C PRO A 68 3.23 0.16 -0.44
N SER A 69 2.15 -0.59 -0.19
CA SER A 69 2.12 -2.05 -0.33
C SER A 69 2.45 -2.51 -1.73
N SER A 70 2.08 -1.76 -2.78
CA SER A 70 2.41 -2.09 -4.16
C SER A 70 3.92 -2.06 -4.47
N LEU A 71 4.75 -1.49 -3.59
CA LEU A 71 6.22 -1.50 -3.70
C LEU A 71 6.87 -2.61 -2.85
N LEU A 72 6.06 -3.42 -2.18
CA LEU A 72 6.48 -4.49 -1.31
C LEU A 72 5.94 -5.82 -1.82
N LEU A 73 6.70 -6.89 -1.62
CA LEU A 73 6.23 -8.25 -1.80
C LEU A 73 5.75 -8.79 -0.47
N ARG A 74 4.56 -9.38 -0.45
CA ARG A 74 4.08 -10.11 0.73
C ARG A 74 4.64 -11.53 0.71
N PHE A 75 5.14 -11.96 1.85
CA PHE A 75 5.48 -13.36 2.11
C PHE A 75 4.51 -13.93 3.13
N GLY A 76 3.78 -14.97 2.73
CA GLY A 76 2.96 -15.79 3.62
C GLY A 76 3.84 -16.79 4.36
N LEU A 77 3.44 -17.13 5.58
CA LEU A 77 4.07 -18.20 6.36
C LEU A 77 3.17 -19.44 6.32
N ALA A 78 3.71 -20.57 5.88
CA ALA A 78 3.02 -21.85 5.90
C ALA A 78 3.92 -22.96 6.42
N TRP A 79 3.29 -23.96 7.03
CA TRP A 79 3.96 -25.20 7.37
C TRP A 79 4.18 -26.03 6.10
N HIS A 80 5.43 -26.38 5.81
CA HIS A 80 5.77 -27.24 4.69
C HIS A 80 5.78 -28.72 5.15
N PRO A 81 4.90 -29.58 4.61
CA PRO A 81 4.70 -30.93 5.12
C PRO A 81 5.90 -31.85 4.88
N GLU A 82 6.63 -31.69 3.77
CA GLU A 82 7.74 -32.59 3.45
C GLU A 82 8.99 -32.31 4.28
N THR A 83 9.23 -31.04 4.60
CA THR A 83 10.43 -30.63 5.34
C THR A 83 10.17 -30.44 6.83
N ASN A 84 8.92 -30.55 7.29
CA ASN A 84 8.49 -30.26 8.66
C ASN A 84 9.06 -28.93 9.19
N ARG A 85 8.99 -27.87 8.37
CA ARG A 85 9.52 -26.54 8.68
C ARG A 85 8.56 -25.46 8.20
N ASN A 86 8.57 -24.32 8.89
CA ASN A 86 7.87 -23.12 8.42
C ASN A 86 8.60 -22.51 7.24
N TRP A 87 7.89 -22.31 6.13
CA TRP A 87 8.40 -21.66 4.94
C TRP A 87 7.74 -20.30 4.74
N ALA A 88 8.55 -19.35 4.28
CA ALA A 88 8.05 -18.09 3.75
C ALA A 88 7.91 -18.23 2.23
N TYR A 89 6.71 -18.01 1.70
CA TYR A 89 6.44 -18.10 0.26
C TYR A 89 5.87 -16.78 -0.26
N PRO A 90 6.26 -16.35 -1.47
CA PRO A 90 5.74 -15.11 -2.05
C PRO A 90 4.24 -15.26 -2.34
N THR A 91 3.45 -14.29 -1.90
CA THR A 91 2.02 -14.23 -2.18
C THR A 91 1.79 -13.30 -3.36
N THR A 92 1.62 -13.86 -4.56
CA THR A 92 1.34 -13.08 -5.78
C THR A 92 -0.14 -12.98 -6.11
N ASP A 93 -0.95 -13.86 -5.52
CA ASP A 93 -2.37 -13.94 -5.84
C ASP A 93 -3.21 -13.08 -4.90
N SER A 94 -4.12 -12.32 -5.47
CA SER A 94 -5.00 -11.39 -4.75
C SER A 94 -5.92 -12.06 -3.72
N LYS A 95 -6.18 -13.37 -3.87
CA LYS A 95 -6.94 -14.17 -2.90
C LYS A 95 -6.11 -14.49 -1.66
N SER A 96 -4.86 -14.94 -1.86
CA SER A 96 -3.98 -15.33 -0.76
C SER A 96 -3.33 -14.12 -0.07
N GLU A 97 -3.31 -12.95 -0.71
CA GLU A 97 -2.75 -11.69 -0.16
C GLU A 97 -3.44 -11.24 1.14
N ASN A 98 -4.71 -11.61 1.33
CA ASN A 98 -5.53 -11.26 2.49
C ASN A 98 -5.67 -12.37 3.53
N GLU A 99 -5.23 -13.59 3.20
CA GLU A 99 -5.41 -14.75 4.07
C GLU A 99 -4.12 -15.09 4.82
N GLY A 100 -4.25 -15.28 6.13
CA GLY A 100 -3.17 -15.78 7.00
C GLY A 100 -2.12 -14.76 7.44
N PHE A 101 -1.16 -15.27 8.22
CA PHE A 101 -0.02 -14.51 8.72
C PHE A 101 1.04 -14.34 7.63
N GLY A 102 1.54 -13.12 7.52
CA GLY A 102 2.58 -12.78 6.56
C GLY A 102 3.20 -11.42 6.83
N TYR A 103 4.32 -11.16 6.16
CA TYR A 103 5.07 -9.93 6.31
C TYR A 103 5.48 -9.38 4.94
N TYR A 104 5.70 -8.06 4.89
CA TYR A 104 6.01 -7.36 3.65
C TYR A 104 7.52 -7.09 3.57
N ILE A 105 8.12 -7.30 2.42
CA ILE A 105 9.55 -7.07 2.18
C ILE A 105 9.72 -6.26 0.90
N GLN A 106 10.71 -5.38 0.87
CA GLN A 106 11.08 -4.67 -0.34
C GLN A 106 11.77 -5.61 -1.34
N LEU A 107 11.27 -5.66 -2.58
CA LEU A 107 11.85 -6.39 -3.71
C LEU A 107 13.13 -5.70 -4.20
N LYS A 108 14.21 -5.83 -3.43
CA LYS A 108 15.57 -5.49 -3.87
C LYS A 108 16.39 -6.77 -3.83
N LYS A 109 17.14 -7.02 -4.90
CA LYS A 109 18.03 -8.19 -5.02
C LYS A 109 18.88 -8.41 -3.75
N GLY A 110 19.53 -7.35 -3.27
CA GLY A 110 20.36 -7.42 -2.07
C GLY A 110 19.59 -7.78 -0.78
N VAL A 111 18.30 -7.43 -0.68
CA VAL A 111 17.45 -7.80 0.46
C VAL A 111 17.10 -9.28 0.40
N VAL A 112 16.72 -9.77 -0.78
CA VAL A 112 16.37 -11.19 -0.98
C VAL A 112 17.59 -12.08 -0.74
N GLU A 113 18.76 -11.70 -1.25
CA GLU A 113 20.02 -12.41 -1.00
C GLU A 113 20.41 -12.42 0.47
N ALA A 114 20.22 -11.30 1.19
CA ALA A 114 20.48 -11.23 2.62
C ALA A 114 19.55 -12.15 3.41
N ILE A 115 18.29 -12.26 3.02
CA ILE A 115 17.31 -13.18 3.63
C ILE A 115 17.70 -14.64 3.36
N GLN A 116 18.03 -14.99 2.12
CA GLN A 116 18.45 -16.35 1.74
C GLN A 116 19.69 -16.82 2.50
N LYS A 117 20.63 -15.92 2.79
CA LYS A 117 21.83 -16.22 3.57
C LYS A 117 21.59 -16.33 5.09
N GLY A 118 20.33 -16.35 5.53
CA GLY A 118 19.96 -16.48 6.93
C GLY A 118 20.07 -15.17 7.68
N GLY A 119 19.47 -14.11 7.11
CA GLY A 119 19.49 -12.72 7.59
C GLY A 119 19.90 -12.54 9.04
N LYS A 120 21.01 -11.81 9.24
CA LYS A 120 21.52 -11.42 10.56
C LYS A 120 20.50 -10.60 11.35
#